data_AF-U6DSI7-F1
#
_entry.id   AF-U6DSI7-F1
#
_cell.length_a   1.000
_cell.length_b   1.000
_cell.length_c   1.000
_cell.angle_alpha   90.00
_cell.angle_beta   90.00
_cell.angle_gamma   90.00
#
_symmetry.space_group_name_H-M   'P 1'
#
loop_
_entity.id
_entity.type
_entity.pdbx_description
1 polymer ?
#
loop_
_entity_poly.entity_id
_entity_poly.type
_entity_poly.pdbx_seq_one_letter_code
_entity_poly.pdbx_strand_id
1 'polypeptide(L)'
;FSLFTAIHKHYSLQQWKEFASQNPECLEHLAASSGTGSSDFEQLEQILEAIPQVKYICLDVANGYSEHFVEFVKDVRKRFPEHTIMAGNVVTG
;
A
#
# COMPACT_ATOMS: atom_id res chain seq x y z
N PHE A 1 -22.15 8.04 -2.31
CA PHE A 1 -20.74 8.46 -2.38
C PHE A 1 -19.92 7.42 -1.65
N SER A 2 -18.90 6.85 -2.28
CA SER A 2 -17.90 6.05 -1.59
C SER A 2 -16.70 6.93 -1.22
N LEU A 3 -16.11 6.67 -0.06
CA LEU A 3 -14.90 7.34 0.42
C LEU A 3 -13.72 6.38 0.28
N PHE A 4 -12.60 6.89 -0.22
CA PHE A 4 -11.36 6.13 -0.33
C PHE A 4 -10.51 6.31 0.93
N THR A 5 -9.91 5.24 1.44
CA THR A 5 -9.04 5.29 2.64
C THR A 5 -7.68 4.67 2.35
N ALA A 6 -6.62 5.47 2.44
CA ALA A 6 -5.26 4.95 2.57
C ALA A 6 -5.02 4.58 4.05
N ILE A 7 -4.96 3.28 4.34
CA ILE A 7 -4.83 2.79 5.71
C ILE A 7 -3.38 2.94 6.18
N HIS A 8 -3.18 3.45 7.40
CA HIS A 8 -1.84 3.58 7.99
C HIS A 8 -1.12 2.23 8.08
N LYS A 9 0.22 2.24 7.99
CA LYS A 9 1.04 1.01 7.91
C LYS A 9 1.21 0.22 9.22
N HIS A 10 0.54 0.59 10.29
CA HIS A 10 0.80 0.06 11.64
C HIS A 10 -0.15 -1.06 12.08
N TYR A 11 -1.15 -1.42 11.28
CA TYR A 11 -2.00 -2.57 11.58
C TYR A 11 -1.30 -3.89 11.24
N SER A 12 -1.36 -4.82 12.18
CA SER A 12 -0.90 -6.19 11.95
C SER A 12 -1.73 -6.90 10.88
N LEU A 13 -1.16 -7.96 10.28
CA LEU A 13 -1.87 -8.80 9.32
C LEU A 13 -3.19 -9.36 9.89
N GLN A 14 -3.22 -9.69 11.19
CA GLN A 14 -4.42 -10.24 11.81
C GLN A 14 -5.55 -9.21 11.88
N GLN A 15 -5.24 -7.95 12.19
CA GLN A 15 -6.22 -6.87 12.20
C GLN A 15 -6.77 -6.60 10.79
N TRP A 16 -5.92 -6.67 9.77
CA TRP A 16 -6.34 -6.59 8.37
C TRP A 16 -7.30 -7.72 7.98
N LYS A 17 -6.98 -8.97 8.33
CA LYS A 17 -7.85 -10.14 8.07
C LYS A 17 -9.18 -10.03 8.78
N GLU A 18 -9.16 -9.61 10.05
CA GLU A 18 -10.38 -9.39 10.83
C GLU A 18 -11.26 -8.33 10.17
N PHE A 19 -10.69 -7.17 9.82
CA PHE A 19 -11.42 -6.10 9.15
C PHE A 19 -12.01 -6.55 7.82
N ALA A 20 -11.23 -7.25 6.99
CA ALA A 20 -11.69 -7.75 5.70
C ALA A 20 -12.81 -8.78 5.80
N SER A 21 -12.79 -9.62 6.85
CA SER A 21 -13.86 -10.59 7.09
C SER A 21 -15.17 -9.93 7.53
N GLN A 22 -15.09 -8.82 8.27
CA GLN A 22 -16.24 -8.11 8.80
C GLN A 22 -16.83 -7.10 7.81
N ASN A 23 -16.02 -6.56 6.88
CA ASN A 23 -16.39 -5.46 6.00
C ASN A 23 -15.94 -5.71 4.54
N PRO A 24 -16.34 -6.82 3.90
CA PRO A 24 -15.87 -7.20 2.57
C PRO A 24 -16.17 -6.14 1.48
N GLU A 25 -17.28 -5.43 1.61
CA GLU A 25 -17.71 -4.36 0.70
C GLU A 25 -16.83 -3.10 0.79
N CYS A 26 -16.12 -2.90 1.89
CA CYS A 26 -15.25 -1.74 2.06
C CYS A 26 -13.92 -1.88 1.31
N LEU A 27 -13.50 -3.11 0.99
CA LEU A 27 -12.14 -3.42 0.53
C LEU A 27 -11.79 -2.82 -0.84
N GLU A 28 -12.79 -2.55 -1.68
CA GLU A 28 -12.60 -2.00 -3.03
C GLU A 28 -12.04 -0.55 -3.01
N HIS A 29 -12.24 0.18 -1.91
CA HIS A 29 -11.83 1.58 -1.78
C HIS A 29 -10.74 1.80 -0.71
N LEU A 30 -9.90 0.78 -0.52
CA LEU A 30 -8.78 0.83 0.43
C LEU A 30 -7.43 0.70 -0.27
N ALA A 31 -6.44 1.41 0.27
CA ALA A 31 -5.04 1.15 -0.03
C ALA A 31 -4.29 0.70 1.21
N ALA A 32 -3.43 -0.30 1.06
CA ALA A 32 -2.41 -0.63 2.04
C ALA A 32 -1.21 0.33 1.86
N SER A 33 -0.77 0.97 2.95
CA SER A 33 0.34 1.92 2.91
C SER A 33 1.66 1.29 3.32
N SER A 34 2.76 1.75 2.72
CA SER A 34 4.12 1.28 3.01
C SER A 34 5.15 2.38 2.81
N GLY A 35 6.26 2.33 3.56
CA GLY A 35 7.47 3.11 3.29
C GLY A 35 8.43 2.33 2.39
N THR A 36 9.72 2.68 2.37
CA THR A 36 10.76 1.98 1.59
C THR A 36 11.55 0.93 2.39
N GLY A 37 11.26 0.76 3.68
CA GLY A 37 11.97 -0.20 4.53
C GLY A 37 11.60 -1.65 4.19
N SER A 38 12.55 -2.58 4.34
CA SER A 38 12.30 -4.00 4.06
C SER A 38 11.16 -4.58 4.90
N SER A 39 11.07 -4.22 6.18
CA SER A 39 9.98 -4.66 7.06
C SER A 39 8.61 -4.12 6.62
N ASP A 40 8.57 -2.87 6.13
CA ASP A 40 7.32 -2.27 5.62
C ASP A 40 6.89 -2.97 4.32
N PHE A 41 7.85 -3.37 3.49
CA PHE A 41 7.59 -4.09 2.25
C PHE A 41 7.11 -5.52 2.53
N GLU A 42 7.77 -6.26 3.41
CA GLU A 42 7.34 -7.61 3.82
C GLU A 42 5.93 -7.60 4.40
N GLN A 43 5.59 -6.60 5.23
CA GLN A 43 4.23 -6.46 5.77
C GLN A 43 3.20 -6.15 4.67
N LEU A 44 3.55 -5.28 3.71
CA LEU A 44 2.71 -4.99 2.56
C LEU A 44 2.45 -6.26 1.73
N GLU A 45 3.49 -7.05 1.45
CA GLU A 45 3.36 -8.31 0.71
C GLU A 45 2.39 -9.27 1.41
N GLN A 46 2.56 -9.47 2.72
CA GLN A 46 1.69 -10.35 3.50
C GLN A 46 0.21 -9.90 3.47
N ILE A 47 -0.05 -8.59 3.50
CA ILE A 47 -1.42 -8.05 3.45
C ILE A 47 -2.05 -8.33 2.08
N LEU A 48 -1.34 -7.99 0.99
CA LEU A 48 -1.89 -8.11 -0.37
C LEU A 48 -2.06 -9.57 -0.82
N GLU A 49 -1.19 -10.47 -0.38
CA GLU A 49 -1.34 -11.91 -0.62
C GLU A 49 -2.53 -12.51 0.15
N ALA A 50 -2.74 -12.06 1.39
CA ALA A 50 -3.83 -12.56 2.22
C ALA A 50 -5.20 -11.98 1.82
N ILE A 51 -5.23 -10.78 1.26
CA ILE A 51 -6.46 -10.02 0.99
C ILE A 51 -6.43 -9.48 -0.45
N PRO A 52 -6.64 -10.35 -1.45
CA PRO A 52 -6.54 -9.98 -2.87
C PRO A 52 -7.61 -8.96 -3.32
N GLN A 53 -8.59 -8.64 -2.47
CA GLN A 53 -9.57 -7.57 -2.71
C GLN A 53 -8.96 -6.17 -2.57
N VAL A 54 -7.85 -6.02 -1.84
CA VAL A 54 -7.14 -4.74 -1.71
C VAL A 54 -6.30 -4.53 -2.96
N LYS A 55 -6.77 -3.66 -3.86
CA LYS A 55 -6.16 -3.45 -5.19
C LYS A 55 -5.26 -2.22 -5.30
N TYR A 56 -5.13 -1.46 -4.21
CA TYR A 56 -4.39 -0.21 -4.19
C TYR A 56 -3.24 -0.25 -3.18
N ILE A 57 -2.13 0.36 -3.58
CA ILE A 57 -0.93 0.49 -2.77
C ILE A 57 -0.62 1.98 -2.62
N CYS A 58 -0.33 2.41 -1.39
CA CYS A 58 0.13 3.77 -1.09
C CYS A 58 1.59 3.72 -0.64
N LEU A 59 2.51 4.16 -1.49
CA LEU A 59 3.92 4.29 -1.17
C LEU A 59 4.19 5.72 -0.70
N ASP A 60 4.42 5.89 0.58
CA ASP A 60 4.47 7.19 1.25
C ASP A 60 5.83 7.42 1.92
N VAL A 61 6.58 8.41 1.41
CA VAL A 61 7.84 8.89 1.99
C VAL A 61 7.88 10.41 2.03
N ALA A 62 8.60 10.96 3.01
CA ALA A 62 8.77 12.40 3.15
C ALA A 62 9.55 13.06 1.99
N ASN A 63 10.48 12.33 1.37
CA ASN A 63 11.29 12.82 0.25
C ASN A 63 11.15 11.91 -0.98
N GLY A 64 10.15 12.18 -1.81
CA GLY A 64 9.91 11.43 -3.05
C GLY A 64 10.92 11.67 -4.18
N TYR A 65 11.85 12.62 -4.03
CA TYR A 65 12.89 12.89 -5.05
C TYR A 65 14.08 11.93 -4.97
N SER A 66 14.16 11.10 -3.92
CA SER A 66 15.24 10.14 -3.76
C SER A 66 15.22 9.08 -4.86
N GLU A 67 16.35 8.83 -5.52
CA GLU A 67 16.50 7.73 -6.48
C GLU A 67 16.17 6.37 -5.85
N HIS A 68 16.46 6.20 -4.56
CA HIS A 68 16.08 5.00 -3.82
C HIS A 68 14.57 4.78 -3.81
N PHE A 69 13.78 5.85 -3.69
CA PHE A 69 12.32 5.75 -3.76
C PHE A 69 11.85 5.41 -5.17
N VAL A 70 12.48 5.99 -6.21
CA VAL A 70 12.17 5.68 -7.61
C VAL A 70 12.41 4.19 -7.90
N GLU A 71 13.54 3.63 -7.47
CA GLU A 71 13.82 2.20 -7.62
C GLU A 71 12.82 1.34 -6.82
N PHE A 72 12.49 1.75 -5.60
CA PHE A 72 11.50 1.04 -4.80
C PHE A 72 10.11 1.00 -5.46
N VAL A 73 9.66 2.10 -6.09
CA VAL A 73 8.41 2.12 -6.86
C VAL A 73 8.45 1.11 -8.02
N LYS A 74 9.60 0.99 -8.71
CA LYS A 74 9.78 0.00 -9.79
C LYS A 74 9.71 -1.43 -9.26
N ASP A 75 10.36 -1.70 -8.13
CA ASP A 75 10.34 -3.02 -7.49
C ASP A 75 8.92 -3.41 -7.06
N VAL A 76 8.18 -2.49 -6.43
CA VAL A 76 6.78 -2.70 -6.05
C VAL A 76 5.91 -2.95 -7.30
N ARG A 77 6.08 -2.19 -8.38
CA ARG A 77 5.35 -2.43 -9.66
C ARG A 77 5.69 -3.80 -10.24
N LYS A 78 6.96 -4.21 -10.22
CA LYS A 78 7.38 -5.54 -10.71
C LYS A 78 6.74 -6.66 -9.90
N ARG A 79 6.63 -6.47 -8.58
CA ARG A 79 6.03 -7.44 -7.66
C ARG A 79 4.51 -7.50 -7.75
N PHE A 80 3.85 -6.36 -7.97
CA PHE A 80 2.40 -6.21 -8.00
C PHE A 80 1.94 -5.55 -9.31
N PRO A 81 2.05 -6.25 -10.46
CA PRO A 81 1.80 -5.66 -11.77
C PRO A 81 0.36 -5.18 -11.97
N GLU A 82 -0.62 -5.80 -11.30
CA GLU A 82 -2.05 -5.47 -11.44
C GLU A 82 -2.56 -4.43 -10.42
N HIS A 83 -1.76 -4.05 -9.41
CA HIS A 83 -2.20 -3.11 -8.38
C HIS A 83 -2.07 -1.65 -8.86
N THR A 84 -3.01 -0.79 -8.46
CA THR A 84 -2.88 0.65 -8.65
C THR A 84 -1.96 1.22 -7.57
N ILE A 85 -0.93 1.98 -7.97
CA ILE A 85 0.10 2.49 -7.06
C ILE A 85 -0.02 4.01 -6.98
N MET A 86 -0.23 4.52 -5.76
CA MET A 86 -0.03 5.92 -5.39
C MET A 86 1.38 6.05 -4.81
N ALA A 87 2.17 7.03 -5.27
CA ALA A 87 3.55 7.20 -4.84
C ALA A 87 3.85 8.68 -4.61
N GLY A 88 4.42 9.00 -3.45
CA GLY A 88 4.73 10.37 -3.07
C GLY A 88 5.66 10.47 -1.86
N ASN A 89 6.02 11.69 -1.43
CA ASN A 89 5.48 12.97 -1.91
C ASN A 89 6.52 13.81 -2.69
N VAL A 90 6.04 14.51 -3.71
CA VAL A 90 6.79 15.48 -4.53
C VAL A 90 5.94 16.71 -4.75
N VAL A 91 6.55 17.87 -4.96
CA VAL A 91 5.85 19.14 -5.22
C VAL A 91 6.48 19.98 -6.34
N THR A 92 7.69 19.59 -6.76
CA THR A 92 8.66 20.21 -7.66
C THR A 92 8.89 21.71 -7.51
N GLY A 93 10.08 22.13 -7.95
CA GLY A 93 10.58 23.50 -8.09
C GLY A 93 11.35 23.64 -9.40
#